data_AF-A0A4V1SI78-F1
#
_entry.id   AF-A0A4V1SI78-F1
#
_cell.length_a   1.000
_cell.length_b   1.000
_cell.length_c   1.000
_cell.angle_alpha   90.00
_cell.angle_beta   90.00
_cell.angle_gamma   90.00
#
_symmetry.space_group_name_H-M   'P 1'
#
loop_
_entity.id
_entity.type
_entity.pdbx_description
1 polymer ?
#
loop_
_entity_poly.entity_id
_entity_poly.type
_entity_poly.pdbx_seq_one_letter_code
_entity_poly.pdbx_strand_id
1 'polypeptide(L)'
;MLSTLYSVTIAGVNNAAPADGFIDYTTIEQYMAQGSIPATYAQTTAKERANIRFKFLQQQIQNEANVYLTNFVAPGGSAIAAPSSFTFTAEVERGDSVLFTRDETNNDAEMTGVDALKRWIARALVESRTTISDVYDPTKETTPGNATPAARFGVRETSITVAKLYLNLTTATAAITVTKL
;
A
#
# COMPACT_ATOMS: atom_id res chain seq x y z
N MET A 1 -4.94 26.67 -14.21
CA MET A 1 -3.67 26.06 -13.78
C MET A 1 -3.52 24.76 -14.57
N LEU A 2 -2.41 24.53 -15.27
CA LEU A 2 -2.24 23.30 -16.06
C LEU A 2 -1.67 22.22 -15.14
N SER A 3 -2.44 21.18 -14.85
CA SER A 3 -1.94 19.96 -14.20
C SER A 3 -1.56 18.93 -15.26
N THR A 4 -0.59 18.07 -14.94
CA THR A 4 -0.34 16.86 -15.73
C THR A 4 -0.91 15.66 -14.97
N LEU A 5 -1.64 14.81 -15.68
CA LEU A 5 -2.18 13.56 -15.14
C LEU A 5 -1.36 12.36 -15.62
N TYR A 6 -1.14 11.42 -14.71
CA TYR A 6 -0.45 10.17 -14.97
C TYR A 6 -1.26 8.99 -14.47
N SER A 7 -1.42 7.95 -15.27
CA SER A 7 -1.84 6.64 -14.80
C SER A 7 -0.63 5.86 -14.30
N VAL A 8 -0.72 5.33 -13.08
CA VAL A 8 0.33 4.55 -12.44
C VAL A 8 -0.14 3.12 -12.19
N THR A 9 0.69 2.15 -12.58
CA THR A 9 0.51 0.72 -12.30
C THR A 9 1.77 0.18 -11.66
N ILE A 10 1.63 -0.62 -10.60
CA ILE A 10 2.75 -1.27 -9.91
C ILE A 10 2.59 -2.79 -10.07
N ALA A 11 3.54 -3.47 -10.71
CA ALA A 11 3.51 -4.93 -10.86
C ALA A 11 3.79 -5.65 -9.53
N GLY A 12 3.42 -6.91 -9.34
CA GLY A 12 3.81 -7.69 -8.15
C GLY A 12 3.18 -7.28 -6.81
N VAL A 13 2.29 -6.28 -6.82
CA VAL A 13 1.43 -5.86 -5.70
C VAL A 13 0.23 -6.79 -5.47
N ASN A 14 0.24 -8.01 -6.01
CA ASN A 14 -0.87 -8.97 -6.02
C ASN A 14 -0.47 -10.37 -5.51
N ASN A 15 0.74 -10.51 -4.94
CA ASN A 15 1.24 -11.79 -4.46
C ASN A 15 0.51 -12.22 -3.16
N ALA A 16 0.22 -13.51 -3.03
CA ALA A 16 -0.52 -14.04 -1.88
C ALA A 16 0.29 -13.97 -0.56
N ALA A 17 -0.41 -13.84 0.57
CA ALA A 17 0.15 -13.88 1.93
C ALA A 17 0.76 -15.26 2.25
N PRO A 18 1.89 -15.37 3.00
CA PRO A 18 2.08 -14.68 4.27
C PRO A 18 3.46 -14.02 4.40
N ALA A 19 3.51 -12.72 4.14
CA ALA A 19 4.35 -11.76 4.88
C ALA A 19 3.91 -10.34 4.53
N ASP A 20 3.80 -9.98 3.25
CA ASP A 20 3.76 -8.57 2.86
C ASP A 20 3.14 -8.32 1.47
N GLY A 21 2.29 -9.20 0.96
CA GLY A 21 2.16 -9.44 -0.49
C GLY A 21 1.42 -8.44 -1.39
N PHE A 22 0.75 -7.40 -0.89
CA PHE A 22 -0.03 -6.50 -1.77
C PHE A 22 -0.30 -5.09 -1.19
N ILE A 23 -0.84 -4.21 -2.04
CA ILE A 23 -1.33 -2.86 -1.69
C ILE A 23 -2.84 -2.87 -1.89
N ASP A 24 -3.59 -2.30 -0.94
CA ASP A 24 -5.04 -2.21 -1.03
C ASP A 24 -5.53 -0.93 -0.35
N TYR A 25 -6.29 -0.11 -1.06
CA TYR A 25 -6.84 1.12 -0.50
C TYR A 25 -8.12 0.86 0.32
N THR A 26 -8.72 -0.33 0.18
CA THR A 26 -9.95 -0.72 0.87
C THR A 26 -9.62 -1.34 2.23
N THR A 27 -10.25 -0.85 3.30
CA THR A 27 -10.06 -1.41 4.65
C THR A 27 -10.82 -2.73 4.83
N ILE A 28 -10.49 -3.49 5.87
CA ILE A 28 -11.20 -4.74 6.16
C ILE A 28 -12.68 -4.49 6.49
N GLU A 29 -13.00 -3.38 7.17
CA GLU A 29 -14.37 -2.98 7.52
C GLU A 29 -15.19 -2.66 6.28
N GLN A 30 -14.58 -2.01 5.27
CA GLN A 30 -15.23 -1.73 4.00
C GLN A 30 -15.56 -3.03 3.26
N TYR A 31 -14.65 -4.01 3.25
CA TYR A 31 -14.94 -5.33 2.69
C TYR A 31 -16.05 -6.06 3.46
N MET A 32 -16.05 -5.98 4.79
CA MET A 32 -17.10 -6.56 5.63
C MET A 32 -18.47 -5.93 5.36
N ALA A 33 -18.53 -4.61 5.19
CA ALA A 33 -19.75 -3.89 4.83
C ALA A 33 -20.29 -4.30 3.44
N GLN A 34 -19.40 -4.73 2.53
CA GLN A 34 -19.74 -5.27 1.21
C GLN A 34 -20.09 -6.78 1.25
N GLY A 35 -20.12 -7.41 2.43
CA GLY A 35 -20.46 -8.82 2.62
C GLY A 35 -19.28 -9.78 2.52
N SER A 36 -18.04 -9.28 2.38
CA SER A 36 -16.84 -10.12 2.41
C SER A 36 -16.27 -10.17 3.83
N ILE A 37 -16.37 -11.31 4.49
CA ILE A 37 -16.01 -11.47 5.90
C ILE A 37 -14.72 -12.29 6.02
N PRO A 38 -13.68 -11.83 6.75
CA PRO A 38 -12.48 -12.62 6.98
C PRO A 38 -12.81 -13.80 7.91
N ALA A 39 -12.23 -14.97 7.62
CA ALA A 39 -12.39 -16.18 8.43
C ALA A 39 -11.31 -16.32 9.50
N THR A 40 -10.16 -15.67 9.32
CA THR A 40 -9.01 -15.80 10.23
C THR A 40 -8.39 -14.45 10.56
N TYR A 41 -7.77 -14.36 11.73
CA TYR A 41 -6.98 -13.19 12.15
C TYR A 41 -5.86 -12.84 11.15
N ALA A 42 -5.25 -13.84 10.52
CA ALA A 42 -4.21 -13.64 9.51
C ALA A 42 -4.72 -12.92 8.26
N GLN A 43 -5.95 -13.20 7.82
CA GLN A 43 -6.58 -12.52 6.68
C GLN A 43 -6.84 -11.04 7.00
N THR A 44 -7.39 -10.75 8.17
CA THR A 44 -7.57 -9.36 8.63
C THR A 44 -6.23 -8.64 8.74
N THR A 45 -5.23 -9.26 9.37
CA THR A 45 -3.90 -8.67 9.53
C THR A 45 -3.24 -8.39 8.18
N ALA A 46 -3.38 -9.29 7.20
CA ALA A 46 -2.84 -9.08 5.86
C ALA A 46 -3.50 -7.89 5.14
N LYS A 47 -4.81 -7.73 5.30
CA LYS A 47 -5.55 -6.59 4.75
C LYS A 47 -5.17 -5.28 5.40
N GLU A 48 -4.99 -5.29 6.72
CA GLU A 48 -4.53 -4.11 7.44
C GLU A 48 -3.12 -3.70 7.03
N ARG A 49 -2.19 -4.66 6.86
CA ARG A 49 -0.85 -4.38 6.30
C ARG A 49 -0.92 -3.75 4.91
N ALA A 50 -1.80 -4.25 4.04
CA ALA A 50 -1.97 -3.72 2.69
C ALA A 50 -2.52 -2.28 2.71
N ASN A 51 -3.45 -1.97 3.62
CA ASN A 51 -4.00 -0.64 3.80
C ASN A 51 -2.98 0.35 4.40
N ILE A 52 -2.22 -0.08 5.39
CA ILE A 52 -1.13 0.71 5.97
C ILE A 52 -0.09 1.04 4.89
N ARG A 53 0.29 0.08 4.04
CA ARG A 53 1.19 0.33 2.91
C ARG A 53 0.64 1.37 1.95
N PHE A 54 -0.65 1.28 1.61
CA PHE A 54 -1.32 2.27 0.79
C PHE A 54 -1.22 3.68 1.41
N LYS A 55 -1.51 3.82 2.70
CA LYS A 55 -1.41 5.11 3.42
C LYS A 55 0.01 5.66 3.38
N PHE A 56 1.04 4.82 3.52
CA PHE A 56 2.43 5.27 3.42
C PHE A 56 2.81 5.71 2.03
N LEU A 57 2.43 4.94 1.00
CA LEU A 57 2.62 5.31 -0.40
C LEU A 57 1.97 6.67 -0.68
N GLN A 58 0.73 6.86 -0.24
CA GLN A 58 0.00 8.11 -0.40
C GLN A 58 0.70 9.25 0.33
N GLN A 59 1.04 9.08 1.61
CA GLN A 59 1.68 10.10 2.42
C GLN A 59 3.01 10.55 1.81
N GLN A 60 3.85 9.61 1.37
CA GLN A 60 5.16 9.91 0.81
C GLN A 60 5.03 10.71 -0.50
N ILE A 61 4.14 10.29 -1.39
CA ILE A 61 3.96 10.98 -2.69
C ILE A 61 3.29 12.34 -2.50
N GLN A 62 2.25 12.45 -1.67
CA GLN A 62 1.52 13.70 -1.48
C GLN A 62 2.37 14.74 -0.74
N ASN A 63 3.12 14.34 0.28
CA ASN A 63 3.91 15.27 1.10
C ASN A 63 5.25 15.63 0.46
N GLU A 64 5.93 14.68 -0.19
CA GLU A 64 7.31 14.89 -0.66
C GLU A 64 7.37 15.27 -2.15
N ALA A 65 6.43 14.81 -2.98
CA ALA A 65 6.39 15.10 -4.41
C ALA A 65 5.38 16.18 -4.80
N ASN A 66 4.52 16.64 -3.87
CA ASN A 66 3.40 17.55 -4.13
C ASN A 66 2.48 17.07 -5.27
N VAL A 67 2.17 15.77 -5.26
CA VAL A 67 1.34 15.10 -6.27
C VAL A 67 0.06 14.62 -5.60
N TYR A 68 -1.10 14.93 -6.18
CA TYR A 68 -2.38 14.42 -5.69
C TYR A 68 -2.66 13.04 -6.27
N LEU A 69 -3.15 12.11 -5.44
CA LEU A 69 -3.45 10.74 -5.87
C LEU A 69 -4.96 10.52 -5.87
N THR A 70 -5.50 10.05 -7.00
CA THR A 70 -6.94 9.84 -7.21
C THR A 70 -7.20 8.54 -8.00
N ASN A 71 -8.48 8.19 -8.21
CA ASN A 71 -8.91 7.06 -9.05
C ASN A 71 -8.22 5.73 -8.71
N PHE A 72 -8.18 5.37 -7.42
CA PHE A 72 -7.62 4.10 -6.98
C PHE A 72 -8.47 2.91 -7.46
N VAL A 73 -7.84 1.94 -8.11
CA VAL A 73 -8.50 0.72 -8.60
C VAL A 73 -7.71 -0.50 -8.16
N ALA A 74 -8.39 -1.42 -7.48
CA ALA A 74 -7.82 -2.65 -6.94
C ALA A 74 -8.76 -3.84 -7.22
N PRO A 75 -8.83 -4.32 -8.47
CA PRO A 75 -9.88 -5.25 -8.89
C PRO A 75 -9.69 -6.63 -8.26
N GLY A 76 -10.80 -7.31 -7.96
CA GLY A 76 -10.81 -8.67 -7.42
C GLY A 76 -10.38 -8.81 -5.95
N GLY A 77 -10.09 -7.69 -5.26
CA GLY A 77 -9.83 -7.69 -3.83
C GLY A 77 -11.06 -8.08 -3.01
N SER A 78 -10.86 -8.80 -1.91
CA SER A 78 -11.90 -9.14 -0.94
C SER A 78 -11.31 -9.23 0.47
N ALA A 79 -12.10 -9.51 1.52
CA ALA A 79 -11.55 -9.74 2.86
C ALA A 79 -10.63 -10.97 2.96
N ILE A 80 -10.69 -11.89 1.97
CA ILE A 80 -9.94 -13.15 1.97
C ILE A 80 -8.92 -13.27 0.83
N ALA A 81 -8.91 -12.34 -0.12
CA ALA A 81 -8.04 -12.38 -1.29
C ALA A 81 -7.40 -11.01 -1.59
N ALA A 82 -6.14 -11.05 -2.03
CA ALA A 82 -5.44 -9.89 -2.57
C ALA A 82 -6.11 -9.40 -3.87
N PRO A 83 -6.08 -8.10 -4.16
CA PRO A 83 -6.48 -7.60 -5.47
C PRO A 83 -5.51 -8.11 -6.56
N SER A 84 -5.99 -8.25 -7.79
CA SER A 84 -5.19 -8.73 -8.91
C SER A 84 -4.21 -7.68 -9.45
N SER A 85 -4.47 -6.40 -9.17
CA SER A 85 -3.60 -5.26 -9.48
C SER A 85 -3.92 -4.09 -8.55
N PHE A 86 -3.07 -3.07 -8.56
CA PHE A 86 -3.34 -1.79 -7.92
C PHE A 86 -2.90 -0.68 -8.87
N THR A 87 -3.84 0.20 -9.23
CA THR A 87 -3.59 1.35 -10.10
C THR A 87 -4.19 2.62 -9.49
N PHE A 88 -3.63 3.76 -9.86
CA PHE A 88 -4.12 5.08 -9.45
C PHE A 88 -3.72 6.15 -10.46
N THR A 89 -4.38 7.30 -10.38
CA THR A 89 -4.01 8.52 -11.09
C THR A 89 -3.16 9.41 -10.18
N ALA A 90 -2.03 9.89 -10.70
CA ALA A 90 -1.18 10.89 -10.09
C ALA A 90 -1.35 12.22 -10.82
N GLU A 91 -1.81 13.24 -10.12
CA GLU A 91 -1.96 14.61 -10.60
C GLU A 91 -0.82 15.48 -10.09
N VAL A 92 -0.07 16.04 -11.02
CA VAL A 92 1.05 16.94 -10.75
C VAL A 92 0.57 18.37 -10.94
N GLU A 93 0.43 19.09 -9.82
CA GLU A 93 0.10 20.51 -9.87
C GLU A 93 1.22 21.28 -10.58
N ARG A 94 0.87 22.15 -11.55
CA ARG A 94 1.84 22.96 -12.33
C ARG A 94 2.71 22.18 -13.31
N GLY A 95 2.35 20.92 -13.58
CA GLY A 95 2.91 20.11 -14.66
C GLY A 95 4.32 19.56 -14.41
N ASP A 96 4.88 18.92 -15.43
CA ASP A 96 6.06 18.05 -15.29
C ASP A 96 7.32 18.77 -14.80
N SER A 97 7.40 20.08 -15.04
CA SER A 97 8.53 20.91 -14.67
C SER A 97 8.75 21.04 -13.16
N VAL A 98 7.74 20.74 -12.34
CA VAL A 98 7.88 20.77 -10.87
C VAL A 98 8.19 19.40 -10.26
N LEU A 99 8.10 18.33 -11.05
CA LEU A 99 8.53 17.01 -10.60
C LEU A 99 10.04 16.90 -10.73
N PHE A 100 10.72 16.95 -9.59
CA PHE A 100 12.15 16.72 -9.52
C PHE A 100 12.51 15.90 -8.28
N THR A 101 13.58 15.13 -8.38
CA THR A 101 14.20 14.47 -7.23
C THR A 101 15.63 14.02 -7.54
N ARG A 102 16.39 13.58 -6.54
CA ARG A 102 17.74 13.03 -6.72
C ARG A 102 17.70 11.52 -6.93
N ASP A 103 18.60 11.00 -7.75
CA ASP A 103 18.81 9.58 -7.95
C ASP A 103 19.88 9.03 -7.00
N GLU A 104 19.47 8.39 -5.91
CA GLU A 104 20.39 7.78 -4.93
C GLU A 104 21.16 6.58 -5.48
N THR A 105 20.79 6.09 -6.67
CA THR A 105 21.45 4.96 -7.34
C THR A 105 22.44 5.42 -8.41
N ASN A 106 22.51 6.73 -8.68
CA ASN A 106 23.33 7.31 -9.73
C ASN A 106 23.95 8.65 -9.29
N ASN A 107 24.76 8.61 -8.22
CA ASN A 107 25.51 9.77 -7.70
C ASN A 107 24.65 11.03 -7.47
N ASP A 108 23.41 10.85 -7.00
CA ASP A 108 22.47 11.94 -6.75
C ASP A 108 22.15 12.81 -7.98
N ALA A 109 22.26 12.23 -9.18
CA ALA A 109 21.86 12.90 -10.42
C ALA A 109 20.40 13.36 -10.35
N GLU A 110 20.11 14.52 -10.94
CA GLU A 110 18.75 15.05 -10.95
C GLU A 110 17.86 14.26 -11.92
N MET A 111 16.71 13.81 -11.40
CA MET A 111 15.64 13.18 -12.16
C MET A 111 14.47 14.16 -12.25
N THR A 112 13.77 14.18 -13.39
CA THR A 112 12.59 15.02 -13.58
C THR A 112 11.43 14.25 -14.18
N GLY A 113 10.22 14.82 -14.13
CA GLY A 113 9.02 14.27 -14.77
C GLY A 113 8.70 12.84 -14.32
N VAL A 114 8.45 11.95 -15.30
CA VAL A 114 8.06 10.55 -15.05
C VAL A 114 9.08 9.80 -14.21
N ASP A 115 10.37 10.00 -14.46
CA ASP A 115 11.42 9.28 -13.75
C ASP A 115 11.48 9.72 -12.29
N ALA A 116 11.29 11.02 -12.02
CA ALA A 116 11.16 11.52 -10.65
C ALA A 116 9.93 10.95 -9.94
N LEU A 117 8.77 10.87 -10.62
CA LEU A 117 7.55 10.26 -10.05
C LEU A 117 7.76 8.78 -9.72
N LYS A 118 8.38 8.01 -10.64
CA LYS A 118 8.73 6.61 -10.38
C LYS A 118 9.65 6.47 -9.16
N ARG A 119 10.61 7.38 -9.01
CA ARG A 119 11.54 7.35 -7.88
C ARG A 119 10.83 7.61 -6.54
N TRP A 120 9.92 8.59 -6.48
CA TRP A 120 9.12 8.82 -5.28
C TRP A 120 8.28 7.61 -4.88
N ILE A 121 7.61 7.00 -5.86
CA ILE A 121 6.86 5.75 -5.63
C ILE A 121 7.82 4.65 -5.15
N ALA A 122 8.98 4.48 -5.79
CA ALA A 122 9.93 3.42 -5.44
C ALA A 122 10.44 3.54 -3.99
N ARG A 123 10.68 4.75 -3.47
CA ARG A 123 11.08 4.97 -2.07
C ARG A 123 10.05 4.40 -1.09
N ALA A 124 8.77 4.66 -1.32
CA ALA A 124 7.70 4.13 -0.49
C ALA A 124 7.63 2.60 -0.49
N LEU A 125 8.00 1.96 -1.60
CA LEU A 125 7.91 0.51 -1.74
C LEU A 125 9.12 -0.25 -1.17
N VAL A 126 10.23 0.44 -0.87
CA VAL A 126 11.44 -0.16 -0.27
C VAL A 126 11.55 0.08 1.23
N GLU A 127 10.68 0.91 1.80
CA GLU A 127 10.62 1.18 3.24
C GLU A 127 9.85 0.09 3.98
N SER A 128 10.29 -0.19 5.21
CA SER A 128 9.57 -1.01 6.18
C SER A 128 9.15 -0.14 7.34
N ARG A 129 7.95 -0.37 7.87
CA ARG A 129 7.40 0.44 8.97
C ARG A 129 6.62 -0.43 9.93
N THR A 130 6.66 -0.05 11.21
CA THR A 130 5.86 -0.67 12.26
C THR A 130 4.95 0.39 12.85
N THR A 131 3.67 0.08 12.93
CA THR A 131 2.66 0.95 13.55
C THR A 131 1.74 0.13 14.43
N ILE A 132 1.13 0.78 15.41
CA ILE A 132 -0.02 0.23 16.13
C ILE A 132 -1.24 0.46 15.24
N SER A 133 -2.06 -0.57 15.05
CA SER A 133 -3.35 -0.47 14.38
C SER A 133 -4.38 -1.37 15.03
N ASP A 134 -5.64 -1.03 14.81
CA ASP A 134 -6.81 -1.81 15.18
C ASP A 134 -7.04 -2.93 14.16
N VAL A 135 -7.01 -4.18 14.61
CA VAL A 135 -7.22 -5.37 13.78
C VAL A 135 -8.43 -6.15 14.28
N TYR A 136 -9.40 -6.37 13.41
CA TYR A 136 -10.53 -7.24 13.69
C TYR A 136 -10.11 -8.72 13.76
N ASP A 137 -10.36 -9.37 14.90
CA ASP A 137 -10.21 -10.82 15.04
C ASP A 137 -11.56 -11.55 14.88
N PRO A 138 -11.78 -12.27 13.75
CA PRO A 138 -12.99 -13.04 13.51
C PRO A 138 -13.04 -14.37 14.28
N THR A 139 -11.95 -14.78 14.94
CA THR A 139 -11.89 -16.09 15.60
C THR A 139 -12.71 -16.09 16.89
N LYS A 140 -13.62 -17.06 17.01
CA LYS A 140 -14.33 -17.35 18.27
C LYS A 140 -13.44 -18.22 19.15
N GLU A 141 -13.22 -17.83 20.39
CA GLU A 141 -12.50 -18.65 21.37
C GLU A 141 -13.39 -19.85 21.77
N THR A 142 -12.94 -21.09 21.57
CA THR A 142 -13.75 -22.31 21.80
C THR A 142 -13.26 -23.20 22.95
N THR A 143 -12.26 -22.79 23.75
CA THR A 143 -11.61 -23.72 24.70
C THR A 143 -11.89 -23.37 26.16
N PRO A 144 -12.70 -24.18 26.89
CA PRO A 144 -12.79 -24.10 28.34
C PRO A 144 -11.44 -24.44 29.00
N GLY A 145 -10.95 -23.60 29.92
CA GLY A 145 -9.78 -23.90 30.77
C GLY A 145 -8.42 -23.29 30.36
N ASN A 146 -8.39 -22.24 29.54
CA ASN A 146 -7.13 -21.60 29.15
C ASN A 146 -6.56 -20.69 30.27
N ALA A 147 -5.27 -20.85 30.60
CA ALA A 147 -4.59 -20.15 31.72
C ALA A 147 -4.06 -18.74 31.35
N THR A 148 -4.12 -18.36 30.07
CA THR A 148 -3.79 -17.00 29.59
C THR A 148 -4.94 -16.49 28.72
N PRO A 149 -6.00 -15.90 29.31
CA PRO A 149 -7.19 -15.49 28.57
C PRO A 149 -6.98 -14.09 27.98
N ALA A 150 -6.88 -13.98 26.65
CA ALA A 150 -7.10 -12.70 25.95
C ALA A 150 -7.28 -12.84 24.42
N ALA A 151 -8.08 -13.79 23.92
CA ALA A 151 -8.55 -13.72 22.52
C ALA A 151 -10.04 -13.32 22.46
N ARG A 152 -10.31 -12.01 22.55
CA ARG A 152 -11.66 -11.44 22.41
C ARG A 152 -12.05 -11.36 20.94
N PHE A 153 -13.20 -11.91 20.56
CA PHE A 153 -13.83 -11.62 19.26
C PHE A 153 -14.06 -10.10 19.14
N GLY A 154 -13.66 -9.49 18.03
CA GLY A 154 -13.75 -8.04 17.81
C GLY A 154 -12.41 -7.37 17.54
N VAL A 155 -12.38 -6.05 17.67
CA VAL A 155 -11.21 -5.21 17.35
C VAL A 155 -10.13 -5.34 18.44
N ARG A 156 -8.87 -5.41 18.01
CA ARG A 156 -7.70 -5.45 18.88
C ARG A 156 -6.62 -4.49 18.39
N GLU A 157 -6.08 -3.69 19.29
CA GLU A 157 -4.85 -2.95 19.02
C GLU A 157 -3.68 -3.94 18.92
N THR A 158 -2.93 -3.88 17.82
CA THR A 158 -1.76 -4.73 17.60
C THR A 158 -0.66 -3.95 16.90
N SER A 159 0.59 -4.25 17.27
CA SER A 159 1.75 -3.79 16.51
C SER A 159 1.85 -4.56 15.19
N ILE A 160 1.70 -3.85 14.08
CA ILE A 160 1.77 -4.38 12.72
C ILE A 160 3.03 -3.86 12.07
N THR A 161 3.90 -4.79 11.70
CA THR A 161 5.03 -4.50 10.81
C THR A 161 4.62 -4.77 9.36
N VAL A 162 4.78 -3.74 8.53
CA VAL A 162 4.71 -3.80 7.08
C VAL A 162 6.13 -3.79 6.55
N ALA A 163 6.60 -4.89 5.98
CA ALA A 163 7.92 -4.93 5.39
C ALA A 163 7.91 -4.27 4.00
N LYS A 164 9.12 -4.01 3.51
CA LYS A 164 9.35 -3.54 2.15
C LYS A 164 8.79 -4.51 1.12
N LEU A 165 8.16 -3.96 0.08
CA LEU A 165 7.62 -4.74 -1.03
C LEU A 165 8.72 -5.13 -2.02
N TYR A 166 9.73 -4.28 -2.19
CA TYR A 166 10.92 -4.56 -3.01
C TYR A 166 12.19 -4.48 -2.20
N LEU A 167 13.20 -5.19 -2.67
CA LEU A 167 14.48 -5.28 -2.00
C LEU A 167 15.24 -3.94 -2.02
N ASN A 168 15.15 -3.21 -3.15
CA ASN A 168 15.90 -1.99 -3.44
C ASN A 168 15.19 -1.10 -4.47
N LEU A 169 15.67 0.14 -4.63
CA LEU A 169 15.09 1.14 -5.53
C LEU A 169 15.08 0.70 -7.00
N THR A 170 16.10 -0.04 -7.44
CA THR A 170 16.19 -0.54 -8.83
C THR A 170 15.05 -1.50 -9.15
N THR A 171 14.82 -2.50 -8.30
CA THR A 171 13.75 -3.49 -8.48
C THR A 171 12.35 -2.88 -8.33
N ALA A 172 12.18 -1.92 -7.42
CA ALA A 172 10.94 -1.16 -7.29
C ALA A 172 10.64 -0.33 -8.54
N THR A 173 11.62 0.46 -9.01
CA THR A 173 11.48 1.33 -10.20
C THR A 173 11.12 0.53 -11.44
N ALA A 174 11.74 -0.64 -11.64
CA ALA A 174 11.46 -1.52 -12.76
C ALA A 174 10.02 -2.08 -12.77
N ALA A 175 9.37 -2.17 -11.60
CA ALA A 175 8.01 -2.66 -11.49
C ALA A 175 6.94 -1.57 -11.69
N ILE A 176 7.33 -0.30 -11.78
CA ILE A 176 6.41 0.84 -11.89
C ILE A 176 6.27 1.27 -13.35
N THR A 177 5.04 1.21 -13.84
CA THR A 177 4.63 1.75 -15.13
C THR A 177 3.89 3.07 -14.92
N VAL A 178 4.32 4.12 -15.61
CA VAL A 178 3.69 5.45 -15.57
C VAL A 178 3.37 5.85 -17.01
N THR A 179 2.12 6.21 -17.26
CA THR A 179 1.64 6.65 -18.57
C THR A 179 1.00 8.03 -18.42
N LYS A 180 1.45 9.00 -19.20
CA LYS A 180 0.83 10.34 -19.24
C LYS A 180 -0.56 10.24 -19.87
N LEU A 181 -1.56 10.88 -19.26
CA LEU A 181 -2.96 10.90 -19.68
C LEU A 181 -3.29 12.15 -20.51
#